data_AF-A0A924NIQ9-F1
#
_entry.id   AF-A0A924NIQ9-F1
#
_cell.length_a   1.000
_cell.length_b   1.000
_cell.length_c   1.000
_cell.angle_alpha   90.00
_cell.angle_beta   90.00
_cell.angle_gamma   90.00
#
_symmetry.space_group_name_H-M   'P 1'
#
loop_
_entity.id
_entity.type
_entity.pdbx_description
1 polymer ?
#
loop_
_entity_poly.entity_id
_entity_poly.type
_entity_poly.pdbx_seq_one_letter_code
_entity_poly.pdbx_strand_id
1 'polypeptide(L)'
;MLPRLGSPASSGSCSHGAGPRMSRAQARREPTVESPRDAMGAREWLSGKAMALLDEHPSSYKDIDRVTGDQVDLVRPLHTLRQVLTDEGT
;
A
#
# COMPACT_ATOMS: atom_id res chain seq x y z
N MET A 1 -12.53 -9.11 -1.96
CA MET A 1 -12.50 -9.38 -0.51
C MET A 1 -11.96 -10.79 -0.32
N LEU A 2 -10.89 -10.98 0.45
CA LEU A 2 -10.28 -12.31 0.66
C LEU A 2 -11.17 -13.16 1.58
N PRO A 3 -11.43 -14.45 1.27
CA PRO A 3 -12.13 -15.36 2.16
C PRO A 3 -11.36 -15.50 3.46
N ARG A 4 -12.05 -15.27 4.57
CA ARG A 4 -11.51 -15.41 5.92
C ARG A 4 -11.52 -16.88 6.32
N LEU A 5 -10.39 -17.36 6.79
CA LEU A 5 -10.22 -18.72 7.28
C LEU A 5 -10.74 -18.87 8.73
N GLY A 6 -10.86 -17.76 9.45
CA GLY A 6 -11.40 -17.70 10.81
C GLY A 6 -10.41 -18.22 11.85
N SER A 7 -10.00 -17.36 12.79
CA SER A 7 -9.18 -17.75 13.94
C SER A 7 -9.82 -17.27 15.24
N PRO A 8 -9.95 -18.14 16.27
CA PRO A 8 -10.40 -17.74 17.59
C PRO A 8 -9.52 -16.65 18.22
N ALA A 9 -8.22 -16.67 17.91
CA ALA A 9 -7.27 -15.69 18.41
C ALA A 9 -7.40 -14.31 17.74
N SER A 10 -8.00 -14.24 16.54
CA SER A 10 -8.19 -12.99 15.80
C SER A 10 -9.61 -12.42 15.88
N SER A 11 -10.51 -13.06 16.64
CA SER A 11 -11.94 -12.71 16.69
C SER A 11 -12.58 -12.59 15.30
N GLY A 12 -12.11 -13.38 14.33
CA GLY A 12 -12.59 -13.34 12.94
C GLY A 12 -12.15 -12.11 12.14
N SER A 13 -11.13 -11.38 12.58
CA SER A 13 -10.58 -10.20 11.90
C SER A 13 -9.26 -10.49 11.15
N CYS A 14 -8.89 -9.58 10.24
CA CYS A 14 -7.64 -9.61 9.46
C CYS A 14 -7.23 -8.17 9.09
N SER A 15 -5.99 -7.98 8.61
CA SER A 15 -5.52 -6.67 8.15
C SER A 15 -6.34 -6.16 6.97
N HIS A 16 -6.49 -4.84 6.89
CA HIS A 16 -7.17 -4.17 5.77
C HIS A 16 -6.22 -3.92 4.57
N GLY A 17 -4.92 -3.75 4.83
CA GLY A 17 -3.91 -3.50 3.81
C GLY A 17 -2.52 -3.40 4.46
N ALA A 18 -1.54 -2.91 3.70
CA ALA A 18 -0.15 -2.83 4.14
C ALA A 18 0.04 -1.96 5.40
N GLY A 19 -0.69 -0.85 5.47
CA GLY A 19 -0.51 0.16 6.51
C GLY A 19 0.78 0.98 6.32
N PRO A 20 0.84 2.19 6.91
CA PRO A 20 1.97 3.09 6.75
C PRO A 20 3.22 2.56 7.49
N ARG A 21 4.41 2.81 6.92
CA ARG A 21 5.72 2.65 7.58
C ARG A 21 6.15 3.91 8.32
N MET A 22 5.67 5.07 7.87
CA MET A 22 6.03 6.38 8.41
C MET A 22 4.82 7.31 8.44
N SER A 23 4.93 8.41 9.17
CA SER A 23 3.87 9.42 9.21
C SER A 23 3.77 10.21 7.90
N ARG A 24 2.60 10.78 7.60
CA ARG A 24 2.42 11.67 6.43
C ARG A 24 3.41 12.84 6.44
N ALA A 25 3.67 13.41 7.61
CA ALA A 25 4.62 14.52 7.76
C ALA A 25 6.05 14.08 7.47
N GLN A 26 6.42 12.85 7.84
CA GLN A 26 7.73 12.29 7.52
C GLN A 26 7.84 11.97 6.03
N ALA A 27 6.84 11.34 5.43
CA ALA A 27 6.82 11.05 3.99
C ALA A 27 6.93 12.32 3.13
N ARG A 28 6.37 13.45 3.58
CA ARG A 28 6.49 14.75 2.92
C ARG A 28 7.85 15.43 3.12
N ARG A 29 8.58 15.11 4.20
CA ARG A 29 9.88 15.72 4.54
C ARG A 29 11.07 14.95 4.01
N GLU A 30 10.95 13.63 3.93
CA GLU A 30 11.93 12.71 3.36
C GLU A 30 11.40 12.25 1.99
N PRO A 31 11.59 13.04 0.92
CA PRO A 31 11.47 12.48 -0.40
C PRO A 31 12.46 11.30 -0.45
N THR A 32 11.92 10.11 -0.68
CA THR A 32 12.73 8.88 -0.76
C THR A 32 13.82 9.06 -1.82
N VAL A 33 14.91 8.30 -1.70
CA VAL A 33 16.04 8.34 -2.66
C VAL A 33 15.59 8.06 -4.11
N GLU A 34 14.46 7.38 -4.27
CA GLU A 34 13.81 7.11 -5.55
C GLU A 34 12.97 8.31 -5.98
N SER A 35 13.13 8.75 -7.23
CA SER A 35 12.23 9.76 -7.76
C SER A 35 10.82 9.18 -7.85
N PRO A 36 9.75 10.01 -7.72
CA PRO A 36 8.39 9.55 -7.96
C PRO A 36 8.24 8.87 -9.33
N ARG A 37 9.04 9.28 -10.31
CA ARG A 37 9.06 8.65 -11.63
C ARG A 37 9.59 7.21 -11.59
N ASP A 38 10.65 6.96 -10.82
CA ASP A 38 11.25 5.63 -10.68
C ASP A 38 10.32 4.69 -9.91
N ALA A 39 9.73 5.16 -8.81
CA ALA A 39 8.83 4.37 -7.99
C ALA A 39 7.50 4.04 -8.71
N MET A 40 6.98 4.97 -9.50
CA MET A 40 5.76 4.75 -10.28
C MET A 40 6.02 3.78 -11.44
N GLY A 41 7.24 3.78 -12.00
CA GLY A 41 7.64 2.85 -13.06
C GLY A 41 6.75 3.01 -14.30
N ALA A 42 6.11 1.92 -14.73
CA ALA A 42 5.20 1.91 -15.88
C ALA A 42 3.74 2.30 -15.54
N ARG A 43 3.48 2.84 -14.34
CA ARG A 43 2.14 3.28 -13.93
C ARG A 43 1.91 4.72 -14.33
N GLU A 44 0.71 5.01 -14.82
CA GLU A 44 0.29 6.37 -15.11
C GLU A 44 -0.01 7.11 -13.81
N TRP A 45 0.29 8.40 -13.77
CA TRP A 45 -0.02 9.27 -12.62
C TRP A 45 -0.11 10.73 -13.02
N LEU A 46 -0.89 11.48 -12.25
CA LEU A 46 -1.03 12.91 -12.46
C LEU A 46 0.19 13.65 -11.91
N SER A 47 1.19 13.87 -12.78
CA SER A 47 2.41 14.61 -12.44
C SER A 47 2.15 16.03 -11.91
N GLY A 48 1.07 16.67 -12.35
CA GLY A 48 0.60 17.96 -11.81
C GLY A 48 0.17 17.91 -10.33
N LYS A 49 -0.04 16.72 -9.77
CA LYS A 49 -0.38 16.47 -8.35
C LYS A 49 0.76 15.78 -7.59
N ALA A 50 2.00 15.86 -8.07
CA ALA A 50 3.15 15.19 -7.45
C ALA A 50 3.27 15.39 -5.94
N MET A 51 3.01 16.61 -5.44
CA MET A 51 3.05 16.93 -4.01
C MET A 51 1.94 16.27 -3.18
N ALA A 52 0.78 16.01 -3.78
CA ALA A 52 -0.31 15.28 -3.12
C ALA A 52 0.05 13.80 -3.01
N LEU A 53 0.81 13.26 -3.96
CA LEU A 53 1.19 11.84 -4.02
C LEU A 53 2.41 11.46 -3.16
N LEU A 54 3.06 12.41 -2.49
CA LEU A 54 4.28 12.14 -1.71
C LEU A 54 4.01 11.27 -0.48
N ASP A 55 2.91 11.50 0.25
CA ASP A 55 2.53 10.65 1.38
C ASP A 55 1.83 9.36 0.96
N GLU A 56 1.39 9.26 -0.30
CA GLU A 56 0.92 8.02 -0.92
C GLU A 56 2.02 7.23 -1.64
N HIS A 57 3.26 7.73 -1.60
CA HIS A 57 4.39 7.08 -2.27
C HIS A 57 4.54 5.61 -1.81
N PRO A 58 4.87 4.65 -2.70
CA PRO A 58 4.95 3.23 -2.33
C PRO A 58 5.85 2.94 -1.13
N SER A 59 6.96 3.68 -0.98
CA SER A 59 7.89 3.56 0.16
C SER A 59 7.27 3.96 1.51
N SER A 60 6.21 4.76 1.49
CA SER A 60 5.48 5.20 2.69
C SER A 60 4.66 4.08 3.33
N TYR A 61 4.42 2.98 2.60
CA TYR A 61 3.66 1.81 3.07
C TYR A 61 4.55 0.59 3.28
N LYS A 62 4.06 -0.36 4.08
CA LYS A 62 4.71 -1.67 4.24
C LYS A 62 4.61 -2.47 2.95
N ASP A 63 5.47 -3.47 2.83
CA ASP A 63 5.33 -4.45 1.77
C ASP A 63 4.03 -5.24 1.98
N ILE A 64 3.10 -5.14 1.01
CA ILE A 64 1.80 -5.81 1.07
C ILE A 64 1.94 -7.32 0.99
N ASP A 65 2.95 -7.83 0.28
CA ASP A 65 3.18 -9.26 0.16
C ASP A 65 3.63 -9.82 1.51
N ARG A 66 4.47 -9.06 2.23
CA ARG A 66 4.83 -9.40 3.62
C ARG A 66 3.61 -9.41 4.53
N VAL A 67 2.79 -8.35 4.52
CA VAL A 67 1.61 -8.26 5.39
C VAL A 67 0.60 -9.37 5.10
N THR A 68 0.45 -9.74 3.83
CA THR A 68 -0.42 -10.85 3.42
C THR A 68 0.18 -12.20 3.83
N GLY A 69 1.50 -12.37 3.71
CA GLY A 69 2.24 -13.55 4.14
C GLY A 69 2.16 -13.80 5.65
N ASP A 70 2.17 -12.72 6.45
CA ASP A 70 2.04 -12.78 7.91
C ASP A 70 0.61 -13.19 8.37
N GLN A 71 -0.36 -13.33 7.45
CA GLN A 71 -1.76 -13.64 7.74
C GLN A 71 -2.32 -14.82 6.93
N VAL A 72 -1.45 -15.70 6.41
CA VAL A 72 -1.86 -16.87 5.61
C VAL A 72 -2.78 -17.84 6.36
N ASP A 73 -2.76 -17.81 7.68
CA ASP A 73 -3.64 -18.56 8.57
C ASP A 73 -5.02 -17.90 8.76
N LEU A 74 -5.12 -16.58 8.49
CA LEU A 74 -6.35 -15.79 8.67
C LEU A 74 -7.09 -15.55 7.35
N VAL A 75 -6.37 -15.43 6.24
CA VAL A 75 -6.93 -15.08 4.92
C VAL A 75 -6.32 -15.91 3.81
N ARG A 76 -7.14 -16.22 2.79
CA ARG A 76 -6.66 -16.83 1.55
C ARG A 76 -6.61 -15.80 0.43
N PRO A 77 -5.44 -15.50 -0.17
CA PRO A 77 -5.35 -14.68 -1.37
C PRO A 77 -6.17 -15.32 -2.50
N LEU A 78 -7.12 -14.57 -3.06
CA LEU A 78 -7.82 -15.02 -4.27
C LEU A 78 -7.07 -14.53 -5.49
N HIS A 79 -6.87 -13.21 -5.59
CA HIS A 79 -6.29 -12.53 -6.74
C HIS A 79 -5.34 -11.43 -6.24
N THR A 80 -4.30 -11.16 -7.02
CA THR A 80 -3.41 -10.00 -6.83
C THR A 80 -3.69 -9.00 -7.93
N LEU A 81 -3.98 -7.76 -7.54
CA LEU A 81 -4.21 -6.66 -8.49
C LEU A 81 -2.96 -5.78 -8.52
N ARG A 82 -2.58 -5.35 -9.72
CA ARG A 82 -1.52 -4.36 -9.91
C ARG A 82 -2.15 -3.04 -10.35
N GLN A 83 -1.77 -1.97 -9.68
CA GLN A 83 -2.19 -0.62 -10.04
C GLN A 83 -1.73 -0.24 -11.45
N VAL A 84 -2.60 0.48 -12.17
CA VAL A 84 -2.33 1.02 -13.52
C VAL A 84 -2.31 2.56 -13.53
N LEU A 85 -3.10 3.21 -12.67
CA LEU A 85 -3.20 4.66 -12.55
C LEU A 85 -3.24 5.05 -11.06
N THR A 86 -2.54 6.13 -10.70
CA THR A 86 -2.70 6.80 -9.39
C THR A 86 -3.25 8.21 -9.58
N ASP A 87 -4.36 8.50 -8.90
CA ASP A 87 -4.94 9.83 -8.79
C ASP A 87 -5.47 10.05 -7.36
N GLU A 88 -5.28 11.27 -6.88
CA GLU A 88 -5.84 11.76 -5.62
C GLU A 88 -7.18 12.44 -5.95
N GLY A 89 -8.27 11.78 -5.59
CA GLY A 89 -9.64 12.25 -5.81
C GLY A 89 -9.84 13.63 -5.17
N THR A 90 -10.36 14.57 -5.95
CA THR A 90 -10.66 15.95 -5.52
C THR A 90 -12.16 16.13 -5.37
#